data_AF-E5ALJ4-F1
#
_entry.id   AF-E5ALJ4-F1
#
_cell.length_a   1.000
_cell.length_b   1.000
_cell.length_c   1.000
_cell.angle_alpha   90.00
_cell.angle_beta   90.00
_cell.angle_gamma   90.00
#
_symmetry.space_group_name_H-M   'P 1'
#
loop_
_entity.id
_entity.type
_entity.pdbx_description
1 polymer ?
#
loop_
_entity_poly.entity_id
_entity_poly.type
_entity_poly.pdbx_seq_one_letter_code
_entity_poly.pdbx_strand_id
1 'polypeptide(L)'
;MIAASVCLAAHRRVGRPPRAALRRFASGSRPLCFNTPPFVPGTRLLKRVCPPARPSRPSSRRIAALIGTIAAALLGACSSPSPDQGPKPGQDFTYLLERTQNWVENQVDKLAPMPRAADLLPFEVSATTDLQFAVDAASVSVGTDGVVRYTIVITSPQGARNVYYEGLRCETYEWRRYAAADDSGEQWDRGAANGWRRIENSQLNAYQAALYQDYMCANKIPQGNAASIVQNIRYKRIAASRYQ
;
A
#
# COMPACT_ATOMS: atom_id res chain seq x y z
N MET A 1 30.18 -71.80 30.83
CA MET A 1 29.20 -71.26 31.80
C MET A 1 28.20 -70.42 31.01
N ILE A 2 26.96 -70.87 31.02
CA ILE A 2 25.83 -70.36 30.24
C ILE A 2 25.08 -69.36 31.13
N ALA A 3 24.82 -68.14 30.64
CA ALA A 3 23.81 -67.27 31.23
C ALA A 3 23.17 -66.43 30.11
N ALA A 4 22.07 -66.95 29.58
CA ALA A 4 21.15 -66.24 28.72
C ALA A 4 20.21 -65.40 29.59
N SER A 5 20.25 -64.07 29.46
CA SER A 5 19.26 -63.18 30.07
C SER A 5 18.17 -62.80 29.07
N VAL A 6 17.05 -63.47 29.31
CA VAL A 6 15.66 -63.27 28.91
C VAL A 6 15.29 -61.86 28.42
N CYS A 7 14.69 -61.86 27.24
CA CYS A 7 13.91 -60.79 26.61
C CYS A 7 12.58 -60.58 27.37
N LEU A 8 12.27 -59.36 27.82
CA LEU A 8 10.95 -59.02 28.37
C LEU A 8 10.32 -57.88 27.55
N ALA A 9 9.51 -58.26 26.56
CA ALA A 9 8.69 -57.37 25.77
C ALA A 9 7.48 -56.89 26.60
N ALA A 10 7.44 -55.59 26.91
CA ALA A 10 6.32 -54.95 27.58
C ALA A 10 5.21 -54.62 26.57
N HIS A 11 4.21 -55.50 26.46
CA HIS A 11 2.96 -55.21 25.74
C HIS A 11 2.10 -54.22 26.55
N ARG A 12 1.98 -52.97 26.08
CA ARG A 12 0.93 -52.05 26.55
C ARG A 12 -0.44 -52.55 26.10
N ARG A 13 -1.26 -52.99 27.05
CA ARG A 13 -2.68 -53.32 26.83
C ARG A 13 -3.45 -52.03 26.57
N VAL A 14 -4.07 -51.93 25.39
CA VAL A 14 -5.05 -50.89 25.05
C VAL A 14 -6.34 -51.19 25.81
N GLY A 15 -6.65 -50.38 26.82
CA GLY A 15 -7.90 -50.44 27.58
C GLY A 15 -9.08 -49.93 26.75
N ARG A 16 -10.12 -50.75 26.65
CA ARG A 16 -11.40 -50.46 25.99
C ARG A 16 -12.33 -49.81 27.02
N PRO A 17 -12.94 -48.63 26.77
CA PRO A 17 -13.94 -48.08 27.69
C PRO A 17 -15.30 -48.79 27.56
N PRO A 18 -16.12 -48.79 28.63
CA PRO A 18 -17.38 -49.53 28.69
C PRO A 18 -18.50 -48.85 27.88
N ARG A 19 -19.37 -49.69 27.31
CA ARG A 19 -20.64 -49.31 26.67
C ARG A 19 -21.61 -48.78 27.73
N ALA A 20 -22.03 -47.53 27.60
CA ALA A 20 -23.14 -46.96 28.35
C ALA A 20 -24.32 -46.64 27.42
N ALA A 21 -25.51 -46.91 27.95
CA ALA A 21 -26.82 -47.03 27.32
C ALA A 21 -27.26 -45.88 26.38
N LEU A 22 -27.93 -46.28 25.28
CA LEU A 22 -28.80 -45.42 24.50
C LEU A 22 -29.91 -44.83 25.38
N ARG A 23 -30.01 -43.50 25.45
CA ARG A 23 -31.27 -42.81 25.69
C ARG A 23 -31.65 -42.07 24.41
N ARG A 24 -32.79 -42.47 23.83
CA ARG A 24 -33.49 -41.73 22.77
C ARG A 24 -33.88 -40.36 23.35
N PHE A 25 -33.45 -39.27 22.72
CA PHE A 25 -34.06 -37.97 22.87
C PHE A 25 -34.57 -37.49 21.51
N ALA A 26 -35.78 -36.96 21.57
CA ALA A 26 -36.67 -36.72 20.46
C ALA A 26 -36.22 -35.55 19.57
N SER A 27 -36.67 -35.67 18.31
CA SER A 27 -36.72 -34.64 17.27
C SER A 27 -37.23 -33.29 17.81
N GLY A 28 -36.50 -32.21 17.48
CA GLY A 28 -36.87 -30.83 17.78
C GLY A 28 -36.07 -29.87 16.92
N SER A 29 -36.64 -29.49 15.79
CA SER A 29 -36.12 -28.59 14.77
C SER A 29 -35.85 -27.18 15.31
N ARG A 30 -34.75 -26.57 14.83
CA ARG A 30 -34.40 -25.13 14.85
C ARG A 30 -35.52 -24.25 14.22
N PRO A 31 -35.56 -22.90 14.37
CA PRO A 31 -34.44 -22.01 14.72
C PRO A 31 -34.73 -20.88 15.73
N LEU A 32 -33.64 -20.27 16.16
CA LEU A 32 -33.50 -19.12 17.05
C LEU A 32 -34.12 -17.84 16.44
N CYS A 33 -34.88 -17.13 17.25
CA CYS A 33 -35.38 -15.79 16.99
C CYS A 33 -34.22 -14.81 16.76
N PHE A 34 -34.18 -14.22 15.56
CA PHE A 34 -33.40 -13.02 15.29
C PHE A 34 -34.08 -11.81 15.94
N ASN A 35 -33.26 -11.00 16.59
CA ASN A 35 -33.62 -9.71 17.17
C ASN A 35 -34.03 -8.74 16.05
N THR A 36 -35.26 -8.25 16.09
CA THR A 36 -35.79 -7.22 15.17
C THR A 36 -35.34 -5.83 15.61
N PRO A 37 -34.83 -4.96 14.71
CA PRO A 37 -34.66 -3.54 15.01
C PRO A 37 -36.02 -2.82 14.99
N PRO A 38 -36.17 -1.71 15.77
CA PRO A 38 -37.42 -0.95 15.79
C PRO A 38 -37.66 -0.19 14.47
N PHE A 39 -38.93 -0.22 14.07
CA PHE A 39 -39.50 0.42 12.89
C PHE A 39 -39.52 1.95 13.05
N VAL A 40 -38.88 2.69 12.13
CA VAL A 40 -38.92 4.16 12.06
C VAL A 40 -39.97 4.56 11.00
N PRO A 41 -41.09 5.19 11.36
CA PRO A 41 -42.06 5.68 10.38
C PRO A 41 -41.63 7.08 9.90
N GLY A 42 -41.34 7.27 8.61
CA GLY A 42 -41.22 8.64 8.08
C GLY A 42 -40.42 8.94 6.81
N THR A 43 -39.86 7.98 6.07
CA THR A 43 -39.09 8.32 4.85
C THR A 43 -39.90 8.14 3.57
N ARG A 44 -40.23 9.26 2.93
CA ARG A 44 -40.80 9.35 1.58
C ARG A 44 -39.99 8.53 0.57
N LEU A 45 -40.69 7.77 -0.27
CA LEU A 45 -40.13 7.15 -1.47
C LEU A 45 -39.50 8.20 -2.37
N LEU A 46 -38.17 8.24 -2.44
CA LEU A 46 -37.48 8.84 -3.57
C LEU A 46 -37.48 7.80 -4.71
N LYS A 47 -38.24 8.11 -5.77
CA LYS A 47 -38.26 7.38 -7.04
C LYS A 47 -36.82 7.08 -7.47
N ARG A 48 -36.50 5.79 -7.63
CA ARG A 48 -35.34 5.34 -8.39
C ARG A 48 -35.53 5.79 -9.84
N VAL A 49 -34.81 6.81 -10.24
CA VAL A 49 -34.67 7.21 -11.65
C VAL A 49 -33.55 6.36 -12.24
N CYS A 50 -33.88 5.50 -13.20
CA CYS A 50 -32.88 4.77 -13.97
C CYS A 50 -32.04 5.78 -14.79
N PRO A 51 -30.71 5.65 -14.83
CA PRO A 51 -29.88 6.43 -15.75
C PRO A 51 -30.11 5.98 -17.20
N PRO A 52 -30.10 6.89 -18.19
CA PRO A 52 -30.27 6.54 -19.59
C PRO A 52 -29.06 5.77 -20.14
N ALA A 53 -29.36 4.84 -21.05
CA ALA A 53 -28.38 4.01 -21.77
C ALA A 53 -27.38 4.88 -22.55
N ARG A 54 -26.09 4.50 -22.46
CA ARG A 54 -24.99 5.18 -23.15
C ARG A 54 -24.97 4.76 -24.62
N PRO A 55 -24.96 5.69 -25.60
CA PRO A 55 -24.87 5.33 -27.00
C PRO A 55 -23.49 4.73 -27.35
N SER A 56 -23.53 3.66 -28.13
CA SER A 56 -22.36 2.96 -28.67
C SER A 56 -21.63 3.81 -29.71
N ARG A 57 -20.31 3.92 -29.59
CA ARG A 57 -19.46 4.61 -30.58
C ARG A 57 -19.33 3.74 -31.84
N PRO A 58 -19.55 4.28 -33.05
CA PRO A 58 -19.30 3.55 -34.29
C PRO A 58 -17.79 3.43 -34.57
N SER A 59 -17.41 2.26 -35.09
CA SER A 59 -16.04 1.91 -35.48
C SER A 59 -15.52 2.80 -36.61
N SER A 60 -14.34 3.39 -36.43
CA SER A 60 -13.63 4.13 -37.48
C SER A 60 -13.26 3.19 -38.63
N ARG A 61 -13.93 3.34 -39.77
CA ARG A 61 -13.54 2.72 -41.05
C ARG A 61 -12.20 3.34 -41.50
N ARG A 62 -11.20 2.49 -41.73
CA ARG A 62 -9.92 2.87 -42.33
C ARG A 62 -10.17 3.28 -43.77
N ILE A 63 -9.95 4.55 -44.11
CA ILE A 63 -9.91 5.02 -45.50
C ILE A 63 -8.49 4.79 -46.00
N ALA A 64 -8.34 3.87 -46.94
CA ALA A 64 -7.11 3.68 -47.71
C ALA A 64 -7.00 4.84 -48.72
N ALA A 65 -5.96 5.67 -48.57
CA ALA A 65 -5.62 6.69 -49.55
C ALA A 65 -4.78 6.06 -50.67
N LEU A 66 -5.34 6.05 -51.88
CA LEU A 66 -4.67 5.69 -53.12
C LEU A 66 -3.63 6.77 -53.48
N ILE A 67 -2.42 6.29 -53.79
CA ILE A 67 -1.27 7.06 -54.25
C ILE A 67 -1.56 7.54 -55.68
N GLY A 68 -1.72 8.85 -55.85
CA GLY A 68 -1.77 9.52 -57.15
C GLY A 68 -0.47 10.28 -57.40
N THR A 69 0.34 9.77 -58.31
CA THR A 69 1.54 10.43 -58.86
C THR A 69 1.14 11.58 -59.79
N ILE A 70 1.58 12.81 -59.49
CA ILE A 70 1.66 13.90 -60.48
C ILE A 70 3.03 14.56 -60.38
N ALA A 71 3.69 14.66 -61.52
CA ALA A 71 5.03 15.17 -61.72
C ALA A 71 5.09 16.72 -61.73
N ALA A 72 6.17 17.22 -61.12
CA ALA A 72 6.95 18.42 -61.42
C ALA A 72 6.28 19.73 -61.90
N ALA A 73 6.40 20.79 -61.08
CA ALA A 73 6.64 22.15 -61.56
C ALA A 73 7.44 22.96 -60.51
N LEU A 74 8.59 23.48 -60.95
CA LEU A 74 9.54 24.30 -60.20
C LEU A 74 9.01 25.73 -59.99
N LEU A 75 8.89 26.17 -58.74
CA LEU A 75 8.99 27.59 -58.36
C LEU A 75 9.69 27.67 -57.00
N GLY A 76 10.93 28.15 -57.02
CA GLY A 76 11.70 28.45 -55.82
C GLY A 76 11.13 29.68 -55.12
N ALA A 77 10.63 29.50 -53.91
CA ALA A 77 10.42 30.56 -52.95
C ALA A 77 11.52 30.44 -51.88
N CYS A 78 12.48 31.35 -51.89
CA CYS A 78 13.42 31.50 -50.78
C CYS A 78 12.66 32.14 -49.61
N SER A 79 12.08 31.31 -48.74
CA SER A 79 11.58 31.75 -47.44
C SER A 79 12.72 31.66 -46.44
N SER A 80 13.42 32.76 -46.22
CA SER A 80 14.37 32.88 -45.11
C SER A 80 13.60 32.75 -43.79
N PRO A 81 14.00 31.86 -42.86
CA PRO A 81 13.48 31.90 -41.50
C PRO A 81 14.06 33.14 -40.80
N SER A 82 13.20 34.05 -40.33
CA SER A 82 13.60 35.10 -39.40
C SER A 82 14.08 34.48 -38.09
N PRO A 83 15.24 34.89 -37.53
CA PRO A 83 15.62 34.51 -36.19
C PRO A 83 14.93 35.47 -35.22
N ASP A 84 13.86 35.03 -34.57
CA ASP A 84 13.32 35.73 -33.40
C ASP A 84 12.40 34.73 -32.65
N GLN A 85 12.52 34.44 -31.36
CA GLN A 85 12.98 35.25 -30.23
C GLN A 85 13.62 34.32 -29.20
N GLY A 86 14.81 34.70 -28.70
CA GLY A 86 15.31 34.16 -27.43
C GLY A 86 14.34 34.48 -26.28
N PRO A 87 14.40 33.75 -25.16
CA PRO A 87 13.49 33.95 -24.04
C PRO A 87 13.46 35.41 -23.59
N LYS A 88 12.28 36.02 -23.60
CA LYS A 88 12.08 37.40 -23.09
C LYS A 88 12.36 37.40 -21.58
N PRO A 89 13.24 38.28 -21.07
CA PRO A 89 13.54 38.34 -19.64
C PRO A 89 12.25 38.72 -18.89
N GLY A 90 11.84 37.86 -17.96
CA GLY A 90 10.63 38.02 -17.15
C GLY A 90 9.56 36.93 -17.33
N GLN A 91 9.66 36.08 -18.36
CA GLN A 91 8.76 34.93 -18.55
C GLN A 91 9.33 33.62 -17.96
N ASP A 92 10.63 33.57 -17.70
CA ASP A 92 11.33 32.37 -17.20
C ASP A 92 10.84 31.91 -15.82
N PHE A 93 10.58 32.86 -14.91
CA PHE A 93 10.12 32.55 -13.56
C PHE A 93 8.71 31.94 -13.53
N THR A 94 7.82 32.31 -14.44
CA THR A 94 6.46 31.76 -14.54
C THR A 94 6.49 30.28 -14.95
N TYR A 95 7.37 29.90 -15.88
CA TYR A 95 7.54 28.51 -16.31
C TYR A 95 8.22 27.61 -15.27
N LEU A 96 8.99 28.17 -14.34
CA LEU A 96 9.58 27.42 -13.22
C LEU A 96 8.56 27.17 -12.10
N LEU A 97 7.60 28.07 -11.90
CA LEU A 97 6.54 27.95 -10.89
C LEU A 97 5.37 27.07 -11.35
N GLU A 98 5.05 27.06 -12.64
CA GLU A 98 3.93 26.28 -13.21
C GLU A 98 4.34 24.93 -13.81
N ARG A 99 5.62 24.53 -13.67
CA ARG A 99 6.06 23.19 -14.07
C ARG A 99 5.48 22.16 -13.10
N THR A 100 4.20 21.86 -13.27
CA THR A 100 3.59 20.62 -12.80
C THR A 100 4.26 19.54 -13.63
N GLN A 101 5.42 19.07 -13.17
CA GLN A 101 6.09 17.92 -13.75
C GLN A 101 5.02 16.81 -13.81
N ASN A 102 4.78 16.24 -14.99
CA ASN A 102 3.88 15.10 -15.15
C ASN A 102 4.49 13.90 -14.41
N TRP A 103 4.40 13.94 -13.09
CA TRP A 103 4.98 12.94 -12.21
C TRP A 103 4.19 11.66 -12.39
N VAL A 104 4.91 10.57 -12.66
CA VAL A 104 4.35 9.24 -12.80
C VAL A 104 5.08 8.36 -11.80
N GLU A 105 4.30 7.69 -10.97
CA GLU A 105 4.82 6.72 -10.01
C GLU A 105 5.48 5.54 -10.73
N ASN A 106 6.62 5.09 -10.22
CA ASN A 106 7.24 3.86 -10.72
C ASN A 106 6.29 2.67 -10.50
N GLN A 107 6.22 1.77 -11.49
CA GLN A 107 5.42 0.55 -11.38
C GLN A 107 5.93 -0.33 -10.23
N VAL A 108 4.98 -0.80 -9.40
CA VAL A 108 5.25 -1.67 -8.25
C VAL A 108 4.75 -3.08 -8.56
N ASP A 109 5.45 -3.76 -9.46
CA ASP A 109 5.07 -5.12 -9.89
C ASP A 109 5.37 -6.16 -8.80
N LYS A 110 6.49 -5.97 -8.11
CA LYS A 110 6.95 -6.84 -7.02
C LYS A 110 6.85 -6.11 -5.67
N LEU A 111 6.07 -6.70 -4.77
CA LEU A 111 6.02 -6.27 -3.37
C LEU A 111 7.27 -6.78 -2.63
N ALA A 112 7.64 -6.11 -1.55
CA ALA A 112 8.72 -6.57 -0.67
C ALA A 112 8.41 -7.97 -0.11
N PRO A 113 9.42 -8.77 0.28
CA PRO A 113 9.19 -9.97 1.08
C PRO A 113 8.42 -9.64 2.37
N MET A 114 7.74 -10.63 2.93
CA MET A 114 7.13 -10.48 4.25
C MET A 114 8.20 -10.16 5.30
N PRO A 115 7.92 -9.25 6.25
CA PRO A 115 8.93 -8.72 7.16
C PRO A 115 9.39 -9.79 8.16
N ARG A 116 10.70 -9.85 8.39
CA ARG A 116 11.30 -10.82 9.35
C ARG A 116 11.60 -10.13 10.66
N ALA A 117 11.38 -10.82 11.78
CA ALA A 117 11.60 -10.25 13.11
C ALA A 117 13.02 -9.68 13.31
N ALA A 118 14.04 -10.31 12.71
CA ALA A 118 15.43 -9.86 12.81
C ALA A 118 15.74 -8.55 12.06
N ASP A 119 14.89 -8.16 11.11
CA ASP A 119 15.06 -6.96 10.28
C ASP A 119 14.21 -5.78 10.76
N LEU A 120 13.40 -5.97 11.80
CA LEU A 120 12.52 -4.94 12.33
C LEU A 120 13.30 -3.88 13.10
N LEU A 121 13.13 -2.63 12.68
CA LEU A 121 13.70 -1.45 13.31
C LEU A 121 12.60 -0.67 14.04
N PRO A 122 12.54 -0.75 15.39
CA PRO A 122 11.54 -0.03 16.15
C PRO A 122 11.81 1.48 16.14
N PHE A 123 10.74 2.27 16.12
CA PHE A 123 10.80 3.73 16.23
C PHE A 123 9.61 4.26 17.03
N GLU A 124 9.80 5.45 17.60
CA GLU A 124 8.79 6.13 18.42
C GLU A 124 7.92 7.04 17.56
N VAL A 125 6.60 7.01 17.78
CA VAL A 125 5.63 7.87 17.09
C VAL A 125 5.15 8.99 18.01
N SER A 126 4.66 8.64 19.19
CA SER A 126 4.23 9.59 20.21
C SER A 126 4.19 8.92 21.58
N ALA A 127 4.26 9.73 22.64
CA ALA A 127 4.13 9.23 24.02
C ALA A 127 2.68 8.87 24.41
N THR A 128 1.71 9.09 23.52
CA THR A 128 0.27 8.94 23.82
C THR A 128 -0.32 7.62 23.34
N THR A 129 0.43 6.82 22.60
CA THR A 129 -0.03 5.54 22.03
C THR A 129 0.79 4.39 22.59
N ASP A 130 0.11 3.31 23.00
CA ASP A 130 0.78 2.07 23.42
C ASP A 130 1.08 1.13 22.23
N LEU A 131 0.79 1.57 21.01
CA LEU A 131 1.13 0.83 19.79
C LEU A 131 2.64 0.86 19.58
N GLN A 132 3.21 -0.31 19.28
CA GLN A 132 4.62 -0.43 18.90
C GLN A 132 4.74 -0.41 17.38
N PHE A 133 5.65 0.41 16.87
CA PHE A 133 5.86 0.58 15.43
C PHE A 133 7.28 0.15 15.06
N ALA A 134 7.41 -0.62 13.98
CA ALA A 134 8.70 -1.01 13.44
C ALA A 134 8.70 -1.04 11.91
N VAL A 135 9.77 -0.55 11.30
CA VAL A 135 10.01 -0.66 9.86
C VAL A 135 10.86 -1.90 9.57
N ASP A 136 10.50 -2.67 8.56
CA ASP A 136 11.35 -3.76 8.08
C ASP A 136 12.49 -3.22 7.21
N ALA A 137 13.72 -3.38 7.67
CA ALA A 137 14.90 -2.81 7.00
C ALA A 137 15.11 -3.34 5.57
N ALA A 138 14.75 -4.61 5.31
CA ALA A 138 14.92 -5.26 4.02
C ALA A 138 13.93 -4.75 2.95
N SER A 139 12.77 -4.24 3.38
CA SER A 139 11.75 -3.67 2.49
C SER A 139 12.04 -2.25 2.01
N VAL A 140 12.93 -1.51 2.67
CA VAL A 140 13.16 -0.09 2.39
C VAL A 140 13.80 0.08 1.01
N SER A 141 13.17 0.88 0.16
CA SER A 141 13.69 1.28 -1.14
C SER A 141 13.36 2.74 -1.45
N VAL A 142 14.22 3.39 -2.24
CA VAL A 142 14.00 4.76 -2.73
C VAL A 142 13.89 4.69 -4.24
N GLY A 143 12.70 5.02 -4.76
CA GLY A 143 12.48 5.05 -6.20
C GLY A 143 13.02 6.32 -6.85
N THR A 144 13.27 6.24 -8.15
CA THR A 144 13.62 7.41 -8.98
C THR A 144 12.49 8.44 -9.07
N ASP A 145 11.28 8.05 -8.68
CA ASP A 145 10.09 8.89 -8.55
C ASP A 145 10.04 9.68 -7.22
N GLY A 146 11.07 9.57 -6.37
CA GLY A 146 11.13 10.27 -5.09
C GLY A 146 10.23 9.63 -4.01
N VAL A 147 9.74 8.42 -4.23
CA VAL A 147 8.93 7.66 -3.28
C VAL A 147 9.81 6.71 -2.46
N VAL A 148 9.75 6.84 -1.13
CA VAL A 148 10.33 5.88 -0.19
C VAL A 148 9.31 4.79 0.07
N ARG A 149 9.60 3.55 -0.34
CA ARG A 149 8.71 2.39 -0.14
C ARG A 149 9.24 1.54 0.99
N TYR A 150 8.36 1.05 1.84
CA TYR A 150 8.72 0.31 3.06
C TYR A 150 7.55 -0.53 3.57
N THR A 151 7.87 -1.51 4.40
CA THR A 151 6.91 -2.27 5.19
C THR A 151 6.91 -1.75 6.62
N ILE A 152 5.73 -1.43 7.13
CA ILE A 152 5.49 -1.08 8.53
C ILE A 152 4.81 -2.25 9.24
N VAL A 153 5.27 -2.52 10.47
CA VAL A 153 4.66 -3.47 11.40
C VAL A 153 4.16 -2.69 12.61
N ILE A 154 2.87 -2.83 12.91
CA ILE A 154 2.21 -2.20 14.05
C ILE A 154 1.74 -3.31 14.97
N THR A 155 2.17 -3.27 16.23
CA THR A 155 1.81 -4.27 17.24
C THR A 155 1.04 -3.61 18.37
N SER A 156 -0.15 -4.12 18.68
CA SER A 156 -0.93 -3.66 19.83
C SER A 156 -0.43 -4.30 21.13
N PRO A 157 -0.71 -3.70 22.30
CA PRO A 157 -0.41 -4.30 23.59
C PRO A 157 -1.05 -5.68 23.79
N GLN A 158 -2.17 -5.94 23.13
CA GLN A 158 -2.89 -7.22 23.16
C GLN A 158 -2.32 -8.25 22.16
N GLY A 159 -1.24 -7.91 21.45
CA GLY A 159 -0.56 -8.81 20.51
C GLY A 159 -1.14 -8.82 19.10
N ALA A 160 -2.10 -7.96 18.77
CA ALA A 160 -2.59 -7.84 17.39
C ALA A 160 -1.49 -7.22 16.52
N ARG A 161 -1.21 -7.85 15.37
CA ARG A 161 -0.12 -7.44 14.47
C ARG A 161 -0.67 -7.05 13.10
N ASN A 162 -0.58 -5.77 12.78
CA ASN A 162 -0.94 -5.24 11.47
C ASN A 162 0.33 -4.97 10.66
N VAL A 163 0.36 -5.38 9.39
CA VAL A 163 1.49 -5.18 8.50
C VAL A 163 1.03 -4.55 7.20
N TYR A 164 1.69 -3.47 6.79
CA TYR A 164 1.36 -2.75 5.56
C TYR A 164 2.62 -2.51 4.73
N TYR A 165 2.50 -2.66 3.41
CA TYR A 165 3.50 -2.17 2.47
C TYR A 165 3.03 -0.84 1.88
N GLU A 166 3.79 0.21 2.14
CA GLU A 166 3.39 1.60 1.92
C GLU A 166 4.48 2.38 1.19
N GLY A 167 4.10 3.55 0.68
CA GLY A 167 4.99 4.49 0.02
C GLY A 167 4.78 5.90 0.55
N LEU A 168 5.87 6.60 0.83
CA LEU A 168 5.90 8.03 1.18
C LEU A 168 6.47 8.83 0.02
N ARG A 169 5.69 9.78 -0.48
CA ARG A 169 6.13 10.75 -1.48
C ARG A 169 6.64 12.00 -0.77
N CYS A 170 7.97 12.14 -0.71
CA CYS A 170 8.60 13.23 0.02
C CYS A 170 8.20 14.61 -0.53
N GLU A 171 8.01 14.72 -1.85
CA GLU A 171 7.74 15.99 -2.55
C GLU A 171 6.44 16.65 -2.10
N THR A 172 5.35 15.87 -1.99
CA THR A 172 3.99 16.38 -1.79
C THR A 172 3.43 16.14 -0.39
N TYR A 173 4.20 15.51 0.51
CA TYR A 173 3.74 15.15 1.86
C TYR A 173 2.54 14.19 1.83
N GLU A 174 2.65 13.16 0.98
CA GLU A 174 1.61 12.17 0.75
C GLU A 174 2.12 10.75 1.02
N TRP A 175 1.20 9.86 1.36
CA TRP A 175 1.45 8.44 1.51
C TRP A 175 0.39 7.63 0.77
N ARG A 176 0.73 6.38 0.44
CA ARG A 176 -0.23 5.38 -0.03
C ARG A 176 0.12 4.00 0.49
N ARG A 177 -0.86 3.11 0.45
CA ARG A 177 -0.75 1.69 0.74
C ARG A 177 -0.84 0.89 -0.55
N TYR A 178 0.12 0.01 -0.75
CA TYR A 178 0.15 -0.93 -1.86
C TYR A 178 -0.48 -2.27 -1.50
N ALA A 179 -0.32 -2.70 -0.25
CA ALA A 179 -0.87 -3.95 0.26
C ALA A 179 -0.94 -3.95 1.79
N ALA A 180 -1.79 -4.81 2.33
CA ALA A 180 -1.75 -5.24 3.73
C ALA A 180 -1.40 -6.72 3.80
N ALA A 181 -0.87 -7.18 4.92
CA ALA A 181 -0.83 -8.62 5.15
C ALA A 181 -2.25 -9.17 5.29
N ASP A 182 -2.45 -10.39 4.79
CA ASP A 182 -3.69 -11.13 4.99
C ASP A 182 -3.85 -11.59 6.46
N ASP A 183 -4.99 -12.22 6.76
CA ASP A 183 -5.28 -12.70 8.12
C ASP A 183 -4.26 -13.73 8.63
N SER A 184 -3.59 -14.45 7.73
CA SER A 184 -2.50 -15.39 8.09
C SER A 184 -1.20 -14.68 8.44
N GLY A 185 -0.98 -13.47 7.92
CA GLY A 185 0.27 -12.73 8.07
C GLY A 185 1.41 -13.28 7.21
N GLU A 186 1.11 -14.14 6.23
CA GLU A 186 2.09 -14.79 5.35
C GLU A 186 2.06 -14.26 3.92
N GLN A 187 0.98 -13.59 3.51
CA GLN A 187 0.80 -13.12 2.15
C GLN A 187 0.34 -11.67 2.09
N TRP A 188 0.60 -11.03 0.95
CA TRP A 188 0.10 -9.69 0.67
C TRP A 188 -1.29 -9.73 0.05
N ASP A 189 -2.23 -9.02 0.67
CA ASP A 189 -3.50 -8.65 0.08
C ASP A 189 -3.43 -7.24 -0.53
N ARG A 190 -3.56 -7.16 -1.87
CA ARG A 190 -3.65 -5.91 -2.62
C ARG A 190 -5.06 -5.30 -2.60
N GLY A 191 -6.08 -6.03 -2.15
CA GLY A 191 -7.44 -5.51 -1.97
C GLY A 191 -7.51 -4.38 -0.94
N ALA A 192 -6.58 -4.38 0.02
CA ALA A 192 -6.41 -3.33 1.02
C ALA A 192 -5.62 -2.09 0.53
N ALA A 193 -5.22 -2.03 -0.74
CA ALA A 193 -4.50 -0.89 -1.31
C ALA A 193 -5.37 0.39 -1.31
N ASN A 194 -4.72 1.55 -1.22
CA ASN A 194 -5.39 2.83 -1.35
C ASN A 194 -4.61 3.78 -2.28
N GLY A 195 -5.27 4.87 -2.69
CA GLY A 195 -4.64 5.94 -3.44
C GLY A 195 -3.79 6.85 -2.55
N TRP A 196 -3.06 7.76 -3.19
CA TRP A 196 -2.31 8.81 -2.49
C TRP A 196 -3.22 9.66 -1.61
N ARG A 197 -2.80 9.85 -0.37
CA ARG A 197 -3.47 10.66 0.65
C ARG A 197 -2.45 11.55 1.33
N ARG A 198 -2.86 12.75 1.71
CA ARG A 198 -2.04 13.63 2.54
C ARG A 198 -1.73 12.96 3.88
N ILE A 199 -0.50 13.12 4.36
CA ILE A 199 -0.11 12.64 5.68
C ILE A 199 -0.82 13.49 6.74
N GLU A 200 -1.40 12.82 7.72
CA GLU A 200 -2.10 13.42 8.86
C GLU A 200 -1.21 13.31 10.10
N ASN A 201 -1.11 14.39 10.89
CA ASN A 201 -0.34 14.40 12.14
C ASN A 201 -1.28 14.29 13.36
N SER A 202 -2.00 13.17 13.45
CA SER A 202 -2.84 12.85 14.61
C SER A 202 -2.06 12.06 15.66
N GLN A 203 -2.06 12.51 16.92
CA GLN A 203 -1.14 11.97 17.94
C GLN A 203 -1.23 10.45 18.18
N LEU A 204 -2.33 9.78 17.85
CA LEU A 204 -2.54 8.36 18.13
C LEU A 204 -1.95 7.41 17.06
N ASN A 205 -1.89 7.83 15.79
CA ASN A 205 -1.45 6.96 14.68
C ASN A 205 -0.69 7.74 13.59
N ALA A 206 0.05 8.77 13.97
CA ALA A 206 0.84 9.62 13.07
C ALA A 206 2.18 8.98 12.63
N TYR A 207 2.26 7.66 12.50
CA TYR A 207 3.53 7.01 12.15
C TYR A 207 4.05 7.42 10.78
N GLN A 208 3.17 7.71 9.80
CA GLN A 208 3.62 8.26 8.52
C GLN A 208 4.26 9.64 8.69
N ALA A 209 3.71 10.49 9.57
CA ALA A 209 4.27 11.81 9.86
C ALA A 209 5.63 11.67 10.57
N ALA A 210 5.72 10.80 11.58
CA ALA A 210 6.98 10.52 12.28
C ALA A 210 8.06 10.01 11.31
N LEU A 211 7.74 9.01 10.48
CA LEU A 211 8.69 8.49 9.49
C LEU A 211 9.11 9.55 8.46
N TYR A 212 8.15 10.34 7.95
CA TYR A 212 8.43 11.42 7.03
C TYR A 212 9.41 12.43 7.63
N GLN A 213 9.10 12.94 8.83
CA GLN A 213 9.81 14.07 9.46
C GLN A 213 11.15 13.65 10.05
N ASP A 214 11.22 12.46 10.64
CA ASP A 214 12.40 12.05 11.39
C ASP A 214 13.40 11.29 10.52
N TYR A 215 12.99 10.42 9.60
CA TYR A 215 13.92 9.44 9.03
C TYR A 215 13.96 9.41 7.51
N MET A 216 12.82 9.59 6.85
CA MET A 216 12.67 9.29 5.43
C MET A 216 12.85 10.50 4.53
N CYS A 217 12.39 11.68 4.95
CA CYS A 217 12.37 12.88 4.12
C CYS A 217 12.98 14.10 4.84
N ALA A 218 13.62 14.99 4.09
CA ALA A 218 13.83 16.38 4.52
C ALA A 218 13.86 17.28 3.29
N ASN A 219 13.46 18.54 3.44
CA ASN A 219 13.39 19.50 2.33
C ASN A 219 12.65 18.95 1.09
N LYS A 220 11.56 18.20 1.32
CA LYS A 220 10.72 17.57 0.29
C LYS A 220 11.43 16.49 -0.58
N ILE A 221 12.59 15.99 -0.14
CA ILE A 221 13.34 14.93 -0.83
C ILE A 221 13.68 13.77 0.14
N PRO A 222 13.87 12.53 -0.36
CA PRO A 222 14.35 11.42 0.45
C PRO A 222 15.70 11.73 1.13
N GLN A 223 15.91 11.23 2.35
CA GLN A 223 17.16 11.34 3.12
C GLN A 223 18.26 10.40 2.59
N GLY A 224 18.62 10.59 1.32
CA GLY A 224 19.61 9.79 0.61
C GLY A 224 19.04 8.49 0.04
N ASN A 225 19.84 7.43 0.07
CA ASN A 225 19.46 6.12 -0.41
C ASN A 225 18.82 5.26 0.71
N ALA A 226 18.30 4.09 0.34
CA ALA A 226 17.67 3.16 1.27
C ALA A 226 18.58 2.80 2.46
N ALA A 227 19.87 2.55 2.22
CA ALA A 227 20.82 2.24 3.28
C ALA A 227 20.95 3.39 4.28
N SER A 228 20.98 4.65 3.81
CA SER A 228 21.06 5.84 4.68
C SER A 228 19.82 5.97 5.56
N ILE A 229 18.63 5.81 4.97
CA ILE A 229 17.35 5.83 5.72
C ILE A 229 17.32 4.71 6.76
N VAL A 230 17.71 3.49 6.40
CA VAL A 230 17.78 2.34 7.32
C VAL A 230 18.74 2.62 8.48
N GLN A 231 19.91 3.22 8.22
CA GLN A 231 20.83 3.61 9.30
C GLN A 231 20.26 4.73 10.17
N ASN A 232 19.52 5.67 9.60
CA ASN A 232 18.86 6.73 10.36
C ASN A 232 17.84 6.16 11.34
N ILE A 233 16.99 5.23 10.90
CA ILE A 233 16.03 4.56 11.78
C ILE A 233 16.77 3.73 12.84
N ARG A 234 17.73 2.88 12.41
CA ARG A 234 18.47 1.96 13.29
C ARG A 234 19.20 2.67 14.43
N TYR A 235 19.82 3.80 14.14
CA TYR A 235 20.56 4.60 15.12
C TYR A 235 19.77 5.80 15.65
N LYS A 236 18.46 5.86 15.38
CA LYS A 236 17.56 6.93 15.83
C LYS A 236 18.09 8.34 15.51
N ARG A 237 18.70 8.49 14.34
CA ARG A 237 19.19 9.79 13.83
C ARG A 237 18.04 10.51 13.14
N ILE A 238 17.36 11.33 13.92
CA ILE A 238 16.26 12.15 13.41
C ILE A 238 16.82 13.30 12.56
N ALA A 239 16.18 13.58 11.43
CA ALA A 239 16.38 14.81 10.70
C ALA A 239 15.98 15.98 11.61
N ALA A 240 16.73 17.08 11.55
CA ALA A 240 16.59 18.22 12.48
C ALA A 240 15.22 18.95 12.45
N SER A 241 14.22 18.42 11.72
CA SER A 241 12.92 19.03 11.48
C SER A 241 11.98 19.03 12.69
N ARG A 242 12.26 18.24 13.74
CA ARG A 242 11.38 18.15 14.92
C ARG A 242 11.36 19.42 15.80
N TYR A 243 12.18 20.42 15.49
CA TYR A 243 12.34 21.68 16.25
C TYR A 243 12.01 22.96 15.45
N GLN A 244 11.36 22.87 14.30
CA GLN A 244 10.89 24.04 13.53
C GLN A 244 9.38 24.20 13.59
#